data_AF-A0A355BCE9-F1
#
_entry.id   AF-A0A355BCE9-F1
#
_cell.length_a   1.000
_cell.length_b   1.000
_cell.length_c   1.000
_cell.angle_alpha   90.00
_cell.angle_beta   90.00
_cell.angle_gamma   90.00
#
_symmetry.space_group_name_H-M   'P 1'
#
loop_
_entity.id
_entity.type
_entity.pdbx_description
1 polymer ?
#
loop_
_entity_poly.entity_id
_entity_poly.type
_entity_poly.pdbx_seq_one_letter_code
_entity_poly.pdbx_strand_id
1 'polypeptide(L)'
;NDSKLIEQAKETRLLGSNIFKTSISERVLKDYGFTEKDANNMMDVIKLVPDYDEIFKMDFKYFFFWVHTATGIKWKEGINRNQEKRLYDEMFNFASYLLKNHNNSGKTFFIGNWEGDWLLHPNYQKNYVPSATEIANMTKWFQIRQRAIEDAKKKSKSKNVFIYYYIEVNLALKGMDGKPCITRDILPNVDVDFVSYSSYESSKKKDYQATKESLTKALNYIESQLKPKNGLPFKRRVFIGEYGGHAFDDKPETHLKQFENIVDVMQISLEEDLPFALHWQLYNNEYEKDGKSKNMSLINEKGIKRPLYYLHQNYYMQLNDYLKAYKNDNKMYPNHDEFKKEALNVLEKVS
;
A
#
# COMPACT_ATOMS: atom_id res chain seq x y z
N ASN A 1 0.63 -2.88 -28.32
CA ASN A 1 0.56 -1.82 -27.30
C ASN A 1 0.33 -2.47 -25.96
N ASP A 2 1.09 -2.05 -24.96
CA ASP A 2 0.90 -2.51 -23.58
C ASP A 2 -0.46 -2.06 -23.06
N SER A 3 -1.04 -2.84 -22.14
CA SER A 3 -2.17 -2.35 -21.35
C SER A 3 -1.70 -1.29 -20.35
N LYS A 4 -2.66 -0.60 -19.72
CA LYS A 4 -2.38 0.34 -18.62
C LYS A 4 -1.62 -0.31 -17.47
N LEU A 5 -1.91 -1.58 -17.16
CA LEU A 5 -1.34 -2.28 -16.02
C LEU A 5 0.12 -2.69 -16.31
N ILE A 6 0.41 -3.18 -17.52
CA ILE A 6 1.77 -3.50 -17.96
C ILE A 6 2.62 -2.23 -18.07
N GLU A 7 2.08 -1.16 -18.67
CA GLU A 7 2.73 0.14 -18.76
C GLU A 7 3.10 0.68 -17.37
N GLN A 8 2.15 0.66 -16.42
CA GLN A 8 2.40 1.04 -15.03
C GLN A 8 3.54 0.23 -14.41
N ALA A 9 3.58 -1.09 -14.64
CA ALA A 9 4.63 -1.95 -14.10
C ALA A 9 6.00 -1.63 -14.74
N LYS A 10 6.05 -1.40 -16.05
CA LYS A 10 7.28 -1.01 -16.76
C LYS A 10 7.81 0.33 -16.26
N GLU A 11 6.97 1.35 -16.16
CA GLU A 11 7.38 2.67 -15.66
C GLU A 11 7.76 2.63 -14.16
N THR A 12 7.12 1.77 -13.36
CA THR A 12 7.55 1.56 -11.96
C THR A 12 8.95 0.95 -11.87
N ARG A 13 9.32 0.03 -12.78
CA ARG A 13 10.71 -0.47 -12.85
C ARG A 13 11.68 0.58 -13.39
N LEU A 14 11.29 1.36 -14.40
CA LEU A 14 12.11 2.46 -14.95
C LEU A 14 12.36 3.57 -13.93
N LEU A 15 11.43 3.80 -13.00
CA LEU A 15 11.64 4.65 -11.83
C LEU A 15 12.74 4.10 -10.91
N GLY A 16 13.00 2.79 -10.92
CA GLY A 16 13.98 2.12 -10.06
C GLY A 16 13.37 1.32 -8.92
N SER A 17 12.06 1.44 -8.67
CA SER A 17 11.36 0.76 -7.57
C SER A 17 11.31 -0.76 -7.76
N ASN A 18 11.69 -1.52 -6.73
CA ASN A 18 11.48 -2.97 -6.66
C ASN A 18 10.15 -3.35 -5.98
N ILE A 19 9.25 -2.37 -5.80
CA ILE A 19 7.90 -2.49 -5.26
C ILE A 19 6.89 -2.19 -6.37
N PHE A 20 5.93 -3.09 -6.57
CA PHE A 20 4.75 -2.83 -7.41
C PHE A 20 3.48 -2.84 -6.57
N LYS A 21 2.72 -1.75 -6.59
CA LYS A 21 1.41 -1.63 -5.92
C LYS A 21 0.30 -1.43 -6.93
N THR A 22 -0.77 -2.22 -6.85
CA THR A 22 -1.94 -2.08 -7.72
C THR A 22 -3.22 -2.59 -7.05
N SER A 23 -4.35 -2.42 -7.71
CA SER A 23 -5.63 -3.00 -7.29
C SER A 23 -5.91 -4.31 -8.04
N ILE A 24 -6.57 -5.23 -7.35
CA ILE A 24 -7.22 -6.40 -7.96
C ILE A 24 -8.71 -6.24 -7.71
N SER A 25 -9.49 -6.06 -8.79
CA SER A 25 -10.91 -5.75 -8.72
C SER A 25 -11.61 -6.16 -10.02
N GLU A 26 -12.86 -6.60 -9.92
CA GLU A 26 -13.74 -6.83 -11.08
C GLU A 26 -13.86 -5.62 -12.02
N ARG A 27 -13.59 -4.39 -11.54
CA ARG A 27 -13.58 -3.18 -12.38
C ARG A 27 -12.59 -3.22 -13.53
N VAL A 28 -11.48 -3.99 -13.38
CA VAL A 28 -10.48 -4.09 -14.44
C VAL A 28 -10.98 -4.92 -15.63
N LEU A 29 -11.99 -5.79 -15.43
CA LEU A 29 -12.51 -6.72 -16.44
C LEU A 29 -12.99 -6.02 -17.71
N LYS A 30 -13.59 -4.83 -17.57
CA LYS A 30 -14.09 -4.04 -18.70
C LYS A 30 -12.98 -3.64 -19.68
N ASP A 31 -11.77 -3.42 -19.18
CA ASP A 31 -10.61 -3.04 -20.01
C ASP A 31 -10.15 -4.23 -20.88
N TYR A 32 -10.65 -5.44 -20.60
CA TYR A 32 -10.36 -6.70 -21.30
C TYR A 32 -11.60 -7.29 -22.00
N GLY A 33 -12.68 -6.51 -22.12
CA GLY A 33 -13.90 -6.95 -22.82
C GLY A 33 -14.82 -7.86 -22.00
N PHE A 34 -14.62 -7.96 -20.69
CA PHE A 34 -15.46 -8.71 -19.76
C PHE A 34 -16.33 -7.78 -18.90
N THR A 35 -17.29 -8.36 -18.19
CA THR A 35 -18.18 -7.68 -17.24
C THR A 35 -17.96 -8.23 -15.82
N GLU A 36 -18.45 -7.51 -14.80
CA GLU A 36 -18.35 -7.96 -13.40
C GLU A 36 -19.02 -9.33 -13.17
N LYS A 37 -20.02 -9.69 -13.99
CA LYS A 37 -20.73 -10.98 -13.90
C LYS A 37 -19.88 -12.18 -14.35
N ASP A 38 -18.79 -11.93 -15.07
CA ASP A 38 -17.90 -12.98 -15.58
C ASP A 38 -16.95 -13.50 -14.49
N ALA A 39 -16.89 -12.85 -13.32
CA ALA A 39 -16.12 -13.28 -12.17
C ALA A 39 -17.01 -13.55 -10.95
N ASN A 40 -16.85 -14.70 -10.31
CA ASN A 40 -17.55 -15.04 -9.06
C ASN A 40 -16.67 -14.88 -7.82
N ASN A 41 -15.35 -14.79 -8.04
CA ASN A 41 -14.31 -14.63 -7.04
C ASN A 41 -13.04 -14.08 -7.70
N MET A 42 -12.10 -13.61 -6.89
CA MET A 42 -10.85 -13.00 -7.36
C MET A 42 -10.01 -13.91 -8.26
N MET A 43 -10.03 -15.24 -8.10
CA MET A 43 -9.29 -16.12 -9.01
C MET A 43 -9.85 -16.11 -10.43
N ASP A 44 -11.13 -15.78 -10.62
CA ASP A 44 -11.69 -15.57 -11.96
C ASP A 44 -11.12 -14.28 -12.56
N VAL A 45 -11.03 -13.20 -11.77
CA VAL A 45 -10.37 -11.95 -12.19
C VAL A 45 -8.91 -12.19 -12.60
N ILE A 46 -8.14 -12.91 -11.79
CA ILE A 46 -6.74 -13.26 -12.11
C ILE A 46 -6.62 -14.05 -13.41
N LYS A 47 -7.57 -14.93 -13.72
CA LYS A 47 -7.54 -15.73 -14.96
C LYS A 47 -7.97 -14.94 -16.19
N LEU A 48 -8.96 -14.06 -16.04
CA LEU A 48 -9.51 -13.25 -17.14
C LEU A 48 -8.59 -12.08 -17.52
N VAL A 49 -7.70 -11.67 -16.61
CA VAL A 49 -6.77 -10.55 -16.81
C VAL A 49 -5.34 -11.10 -16.88
N PRO A 50 -4.84 -11.44 -18.10
CA PRO A 50 -3.54 -12.10 -18.28
C PRO A 50 -2.36 -11.28 -17.76
N ASP A 51 -2.51 -9.97 -17.69
CA ASP A 51 -1.47 -9.02 -17.29
C ASP A 51 -0.97 -9.23 -15.86
N TYR A 52 -1.79 -9.78 -14.96
CA TYR A 52 -1.31 -10.13 -13.62
C TYR A 52 -0.23 -11.21 -13.67
N ASP A 53 -0.35 -12.22 -14.54
CA ASP A 53 0.67 -13.25 -14.71
C ASP A 53 1.96 -12.69 -15.31
N GLU A 54 1.85 -11.76 -16.27
CA GLU A 54 3.01 -11.06 -16.83
C GLU A 54 3.74 -10.23 -15.76
N ILE A 55 3.00 -9.47 -14.95
CA ILE A 55 3.56 -8.65 -13.88
C ILE A 55 4.22 -9.48 -12.78
N PHE A 56 3.64 -10.63 -12.42
CA PHE A 56 4.25 -11.50 -11.42
C PHE A 56 5.55 -12.15 -11.92
N LYS A 57 5.80 -12.17 -13.22
CA LYS A 57 7.09 -12.59 -13.81
C LYS A 57 8.13 -11.48 -13.82
N MET A 58 7.72 -10.22 -13.70
CA MET A 58 8.66 -9.09 -13.63
C MET A 58 9.53 -9.13 -12.37
N ASP A 59 10.68 -8.45 -12.44
CA ASP A 59 11.66 -8.38 -11.36
C ASP A 59 11.28 -7.34 -10.30
N PHE A 60 10.18 -7.61 -9.60
CA PHE A 60 9.83 -6.95 -8.35
C PHE A 60 10.05 -7.91 -7.19
N LYS A 61 10.55 -7.37 -6.08
CA LYS A 61 10.71 -8.10 -4.83
C LYS A 61 9.40 -8.08 -4.03
N TYR A 62 8.73 -6.94 -4.02
CA TYR A 62 7.54 -6.69 -3.21
C TYR A 62 6.35 -6.35 -4.09
N PHE A 63 5.21 -6.96 -3.80
CA PHE A 63 3.94 -6.69 -4.45
C PHE A 63 2.92 -6.29 -3.41
N PHE A 64 2.20 -5.19 -3.63
CA PHE A 64 1.11 -4.74 -2.77
C PHE A 64 -0.19 -4.73 -3.56
N PHE A 65 -1.24 -5.32 -2.98
CA PHE A 65 -2.55 -5.37 -3.62
C PHE A 65 -3.62 -4.81 -2.71
N TRP A 66 -4.38 -3.85 -3.24
CA TRP A 66 -5.73 -3.63 -2.78
C TRP A 66 -6.65 -4.66 -3.41
N VAL A 67 -7.08 -5.64 -2.62
CA VAL A 67 -7.95 -6.72 -3.09
C VAL A 67 -9.39 -6.39 -2.79
N HIS A 68 -10.13 -6.08 -3.85
CA HIS A 68 -11.58 -5.92 -3.85
C HIS A 68 -12.21 -7.27 -4.23
N THR A 69 -12.94 -7.88 -3.29
CA THR A 69 -13.55 -9.20 -3.48
C THR A 69 -14.54 -9.20 -4.64
N ALA A 70 -14.52 -10.21 -5.50
CA ALA A 70 -15.48 -10.36 -6.61
C ALA A 70 -16.68 -11.26 -6.21
N THR A 71 -16.85 -11.54 -4.91
CA THR A 71 -17.93 -12.39 -4.42
C THR A 71 -19.32 -11.72 -4.44
N GLY A 72 -19.37 -10.40 -4.61
CA GLY A 72 -20.57 -9.57 -4.46
C GLY A 72 -21.08 -9.45 -3.01
N ILE A 73 -20.35 -9.96 -2.01
CA ILE A 73 -20.80 -9.97 -0.62
C ILE A 73 -20.61 -8.60 0.01
N LYS A 74 -21.72 -8.01 0.45
CA LYS A 74 -21.75 -6.72 1.14
C LYS A 74 -21.55 -6.91 2.64
N TRP A 75 -20.29 -6.90 3.08
CA TRP A 75 -19.95 -7.11 4.50
C TRP A 75 -20.71 -6.18 5.46
N LYS A 76 -21.05 -4.95 5.05
CA LYS A 76 -21.81 -3.98 5.86
C LYS A 76 -23.18 -4.50 6.30
N GLU A 77 -23.82 -5.33 5.48
CA GLU A 77 -25.15 -5.91 5.73
C GLU A 77 -25.09 -7.15 6.65
N GLY A 78 -23.90 -7.50 7.15
CA GLY A 78 -23.65 -8.72 7.90
C GLY A 78 -23.07 -9.84 7.04
N ILE A 79 -22.50 -10.84 7.70
CA ILE A 79 -21.87 -11.99 7.04
C ILE A 79 -22.43 -13.29 7.64
N ASN A 80 -23.31 -13.95 6.90
CA ASN A 80 -23.83 -15.27 7.26
C ASN A 80 -22.78 -16.38 7.03
N ARG A 81 -23.06 -17.61 7.46
CA ARG A 81 -22.11 -18.74 7.38
C ARG A 81 -21.68 -19.07 5.94
N ASN A 82 -22.59 -19.03 4.97
CA ASN A 82 -22.29 -19.33 3.57
C ASN A 82 -21.42 -18.23 2.95
N GLN A 83 -21.72 -16.98 3.26
CA GLN A 83 -20.93 -15.82 2.83
C GLN A 83 -19.53 -15.83 3.44
N GLU A 84 -19.41 -16.15 4.73
CA GLU A 84 -18.13 -16.30 5.41
C GLU A 84 -17.25 -17.35 4.71
N LYS A 85 -17.82 -18.51 4.36
CA LYS A 85 -17.10 -19.55 3.62
C LYS A 85 -16.62 -19.03 2.26
N ARG A 86 -17.46 -18.32 1.50
CA ARG A 86 -17.09 -17.78 0.19
C ARG A 86 -15.96 -16.74 0.28
N LEU A 87 -16.03 -15.82 1.24
CA LEU A 87 -14.99 -14.82 1.50
C LEU A 87 -13.66 -15.49 1.94
N TYR A 88 -13.75 -16.51 2.79
CA TYR A 88 -12.60 -17.30 3.22
C TYR A 88 -11.95 -18.01 2.02
N ASP A 89 -12.74 -18.75 1.23
CA ASP A 89 -12.25 -19.53 0.10
C ASP A 89 -11.58 -18.65 -0.95
N GLU A 90 -12.14 -17.46 -1.24
CA GLU A 90 -11.54 -16.51 -2.19
C GLU A 90 -10.12 -16.10 -1.79
N MET A 91 -9.93 -15.68 -0.53
CA MET A 91 -8.61 -15.26 -0.04
C MET A 91 -7.66 -16.44 0.12
N PHE A 92 -8.15 -17.58 0.61
CA PHE A 92 -7.36 -18.80 0.78
C PHE A 92 -6.82 -19.29 -0.56
N ASN A 93 -7.67 -19.33 -1.59
CA ASN A 93 -7.29 -19.79 -2.92
C ASN A 93 -6.29 -18.84 -3.58
N PHE A 94 -6.46 -17.52 -3.42
CA PHE A 94 -5.52 -16.54 -3.96
C PHE A 94 -4.16 -16.59 -3.27
N ALA A 95 -4.11 -16.65 -1.94
CA ALA A 95 -2.86 -16.85 -1.21
C ALA A 95 -2.18 -18.17 -1.60
N SER A 96 -2.95 -19.26 -1.73
CA SER A 96 -2.44 -20.56 -2.17
C SER A 96 -1.89 -20.51 -3.60
N TYR A 97 -2.55 -19.79 -4.52
CA TYR A 97 -2.11 -19.56 -5.89
C TYR A 97 -0.75 -18.84 -5.90
N LEU A 98 -0.61 -17.73 -5.17
CA LEU A 98 0.65 -16.98 -5.10
C LEU A 98 1.78 -17.81 -4.49
N LEU A 99 1.53 -18.52 -3.38
CA LEU A 99 2.51 -19.40 -2.74
C LEU A 99 3.00 -20.48 -3.70
N LYS A 100 2.08 -21.16 -4.39
CA LYS A 100 2.40 -22.27 -5.29
C LYS A 100 3.17 -21.80 -6.53
N ASN A 101 2.68 -20.78 -7.22
CA ASN A 101 3.23 -20.36 -8.51
C ASN A 101 4.52 -19.53 -8.39
N HIS A 102 4.78 -18.95 -7.23
CA HIS A 102 5.98 -18.17 -6.97
C HIS A 102 6.90 -18.84 -5.93
N ASN A 103 6.74 -20.14 -5.72
CA ASN A 103 7.63 -20.94 -4.88
C ASN A 103 9.10 -20.74 -5.29
N ASN A 104 9.98 -20.54 -4.32
CA ASN A 104 11.41 -20.24 -4.47
C ASN A 104 11.77 -18.94 -5.20
N SER A 105 10.81 -18.08 -5.55
CA SER A 105 11.08 -16.83 -6.28
C SER A 105 11.75 -15.73 -5.43
N GLY A 106 11.70 -15.84 -4.11
CA GLY A 106 12.06 -14.79 -3.18
C GLY A 106 11.05 -13.65 -3.10
N LYS A 107 9.93 -13.69 -3.83
CA LYS A 107 8.92 -12.61 -3.84
C LYS A 107 8.14 -12.54 -2.53
N THR A 108 7.71 -11.33 -2.19
CA THR A 108 6.86 -11.04 -1.03
C THR A 108 5.59 -10.33 -1.48
N PHE A 109 4.43 -10.87 -1.12
CA PHE A 109 3.13 -10.33 -1.46
C PHE A 109 2.42 -9.78 -0.21
N PHE A 110 1.95 -8.55 -0.31
CA PHE A 110 1.15 -7.86 0.70
C PHE A 110 -0.27 -7.70 0.15
N ILE A 111 -1.24 -8.25 0.87
CA ILE A 111 -2.64 -8.26 0.46
C ILE A 111 -3.43 -7.44 1.46
N GLY A 112 -4.21 -6.45 1.01
CA GLY A 112 -4.98 -5.60 1.92
C GLY A 112 -6.21 -4.96 1.30
N ASN A 113 -6.71 -3.93 1.96
CA ASN A 113 -7.79 -3.06 1.50
C ASN A 113 -7.26 -1.67 1.12
N TRP A 114 -8.05 -0.91 0.36
CA TRP A 114 -7.86 0.53 0.19
C TRP A 114 -8.50 1.29 1.37
N GLU A 115 -7.84 2.35 1.86
CA GLU A 115 -8.34 3.36 2.82
C GLU A 115 -9.59 2.93 3.62
N GLY A 116 -9.39 2.02 4.58
CA GLY A 116 -10.47 1.29 5.20
C GLY A 116 -11.43 2.16 5.96
N ASP A 117 -10.98 3.29 6.53
CA ASP A 117 -11.88 4.18 7.24
C ASP A 117 -12.89 4.80 6.27
N TRP A 118 -12.58 5.01 5.00
CA TRP A 118 -13.58 5.41 4.00
C TRP A 118 -14.51 4.28 3.58
N LEU A 119 -14.08 3.03 3.70
CA LEU A 119 -14.99 1.90 3.57
C LEU A 119 -15.96 1.87 4.77
N LEU A 120 -15.51 2.19 5.98
CA LEU A 120 -16.33 2.22 7.18
C LEU A 120 -17.26 3.46 7.23
N HIS A 121 -16.77 4.63 6.82
CA HIS A 121 -17.46 5.92 6.87
C HIS A 121 -18.06 6.22 5.50
N PRO A 122 -19.39 6.11 5.32
CA PRO A 122 -20.03 6.30 4.01
C PRO A 122 -19.75 7.69 3.45
N ASN A 123 -19.61 7.78 2.13
CA ASN A 123 -19.43 9.03 1.38
C ASN A 123 -18.27 9.91 1.88
N TYR A 124 -17.19 9.30 2.39
CA TYR A 124 -16.02 10.03 2.91
C TYR A 124 -16.34 10.98 4.08
N GLN A 125 -17.42 10.70 4.81
CA GLN A 125 -17.86 11.55 5.93
C GLN A 125 -17.00 11.29 7.17
N LYS A 126 -15.91 12.04 7.34
CA LYS A 126 -14.99 11.93 8.50
C LYS A 126 -15.68 11.99 9.87
N ASN A 127 -16.78 12.74 9.98
CA ASN A 127 -17.52 12.90 11.23
C ASN A 127 -18.61 11.83 11.45
N TYR A 128 -18.82 10.93 10.49
CA TYR A 128 -19.71 9.79 10.69
C TYR A 128 -19.26 8.99 11.92
N VAL A 129 -20.24 8.44 12.64
CA VAL A 129 -20.03 7.62 13.83
C VAL A 129 -20.51 6.22 13.48
N PRO A 130 -19.60 5.30 13.10
CA PRO A 130 -19.97 3.93 12.81
C PRO A 130 -20.71 3.28 13.98
N SER A 131 -21.78 2.55 13.66
CA SER A 131 -22.50 1.74 14.63
C SER A 131 -21.66 0.56 15.12
N ALA A 132 -22.00 0.02 16.29
CA ALA A 132 -21.36 -1.20 16.80
C ALA A 132 -21.49 -2.38 15.83
N THR A 133 -22.61 -2.46 15.08
CA THR A 133 -22.84 -3.48 14.06
C THR A 133 -21.90 -3.32 12.87
N GLU A 134 -21.68 -2.11 12.36
CA GLU A 134 -20.75 -1.87 11.26
C GLU A 134 -19.30 -2.20 11.66
N ILE A 135 -18.91 -1.81 12.87
CA ILE A 135 -17.60 -2.15 13.46
C ILE A 135 -17.44 -3.66 13.57
N ALA A 136 -18.43 -4.37 14.11
CA ALA A 136 -18.40 -5.83 14.25
C ALA A 136 -18.35 -6.55 12.89
N ASN A 137 -19.12 -6.07 11.91
CA ASN A 137 -19.14 -6.61 10.56
C ASN A 137 -17.80 -6.45 9.84
N MET A 138 -17.18 -5.27 9.92
CA MET A 138 -15.87 -5.03 9.33
C MET A 138 -14.76 -5.81 10.06
N THR A 139 -14.84 -5.90 11.38
CA THR A 139 -13.93 -6.74 12.18
C THR A 139 -14.00 -8.19 11.73
N LYS A 140 -15.21 -8.74 11.58
CA LYS A 140 -15.41 -10.10 11.07
C LYS A 140 -14.85 -10.27 9.66
N TRP A 141 -15.07 -9.29 8.78
CA TRP A 141 -14.54 -9.31 7.41
C TRP A 141 -13.01 -9.40 7.39
N PHE A 142 -12.31 -8.61 8.20
CA PHE A 142 -10.86 -8.65 8.30
C PHE A 142 -10.34 -9.95 8.94
N GLN A 143 -11.01 -10.45 9.99
CA GLN A 143 -10.64 -11.73 10.63
C GLN A 143 -10.74 -12.90 9.64
N ILE A 144 -11.77 -12.94 8.80
CA ILE A 144 -11.93 -13.98 7.76
C ILE A 144 -10.73 -13.95 6.79
N ARG A 145 -10.34 -12.76 6.33
CA ARG A 145 -9.24 -12.56 5.37
C ARG A 145 -7.88 -12.95 5.97
N GLN A 146 -7.58 -12.50 7.19
CA GLN A 146 -6.35 -12.89 7.90
C GLN A 146 -6.28 -14.41 8.08
N ARG A 147 -7.35 -15.02 8.61
CA ARG A 147 -7.43 -16.47 8.84
C ARG A 147 -7.21 -17.26 7.57
N ALA A 148 -7.84 -16.86 6.46
CA ALA A 148 -7.68 -17.53 5.17
C ALA A 148 -6.22 -17.51 4.66
N ILE A 149 -5.52 -16.39 4.81
CA ILE A 149 -4.11 -16.26 4.41
C ILE A 149 -3.21 -17.09 5.32
N GLU A 150 -3.44 -17.08 6.63
CA GLU A 150 -2.68 -17.89 7.59
C GLU A 150 -2.83 -19.38 7.35
N ASP A 151 -4.06 -19.85 7.12
CA ASP A 151 -4.34 -21.25 6.81
C ASP A 151 -3.70 -21.67 5.47
N ALA A 152 -3.72 -20.80 4.46
CA ALA A 152 -3.03 -21.06 3.19
C ALA A 152 -1.51 -21.19 3.39
N LYS A 153 -0.90 -20.30 4.19
CA LYS A 153 0.51 -20.38 4.57
C LYS A 153 0.83 -21.68 5.30
N LYS A 154 0.01 -22.06 6.29
CA LYS A 154 0.19 -23.28 7.09
C LYS A 154 0.07 -24.55 6.26
N LYS A 155 -0.83 -24.58 5.26
CA LYS A 155 -1.02 -25.73 4.37
C LYS A 155 0.06 -25.84 3.28
N SER A 156 0.67 -24.71 2.91
CA SER A 156 1.67 -24.65 1.85
C SER A 156 2.99 -25.32 2.25
N LYS A 157 3.61 -26.00 1.29
CA LYS A 157 4.99 -26.50 1.40
C LYS A 157 6.00 -25.61 0.67
N SER A 158 5.53 -24.46 0.16
CA SER A 158 6.35 -23.53 -0.61
C SER A 158 7.40 -22.89 0.27
N LYS A 159 8.57 -22.61 -0.29
CA LYS A 159 9.75 -22.06 0.36
C LYS A 159 10.17 -20.79 -0.35
N ASN A 160 10.85 -19.89 0.36
CA ASN A 160 11.38 -18.65 -0.20
C ASN A 160 10.35 -17.88 -1.06
N VAL A 161 9.14 -17.73 -0.51
CA VAL A 161 8.05 -16.90 -0.99
C VAL A 161 7.22 -16.51 0.23
N PHE A 162 6.84 -15.24 0.31
CA PHE A 162 6.26 -14.69 1.53
C PHE A 162 4.93 -14.01 1.22
N ILE A 163 3.95 -14.20 2.10
CA ILE A 163 2.65 -13.53 2.00
C ILE A 163 2.29 -12.96 3.37
N TYR A 164 1.83 -11.71 3.35
CA TYR A 164 1.34 -10.99 4.52
C TYR A 164 0.02 -10.31 4.21
N TYR A 165 -0.85 -10.26 5.21
CA TYR A 165 -2.07 -9.48 5.16
C TYR A 165 -1.86 -8.12 5.85
N TYR A 166 -2.37 -7.05 5.23
CA TYR A 166 -2.40 -5.74 5.86
C TYR A 166 -3.80 -5.14 5.86
N ILE A 167 -4.06 -4.28 6.85
CA ILE A 167 -5.23 -3.41 6.87
C ILE A 167 -4.75 -2.00 6.56
N GLU A 168 -5.42 -1.31 5.64
CA GLU A 168 -5.14 0.10 5.38
C GLU A 168 -6.09 0.99 6.16
N VAL A 169 -5.54 1.97 6.88
CA VAL A 169 -6.25 2.97 7.69
C VAL A 169 -5.91 4.38 7.19
N ASN A 170 -6.79 5.34 7.48
CA ASN A 170 -6.63 6.73 7.00
C ASN A 170 -7.27 7.78 7.92
N LEU A 171 -7.85 7.38 9.07
CA LEU A 171 -8.37 8.27 10.13
C LEU A 171 -7.76 7.94 11.51
N ALA A 172 -6.43 7.84 11.59
CA ALA A 172 -5.71 7.58 12.83
C ALA A 172 -5.87 8.71 13.87
N LEU A 173 -5.84 9.98 13.44
CA LEU A 173 -6.02 11.13 14.33
C LEU A 173 -7.43 11.15 14.95
N LYS A 174 -8.44 10.70 14.20
CA LYS A 174 -9.81 10.51 14.72
C LYS A 174 -9.82 9.48 15.87
N GLY A 175 -9.05 8.39 15.73
CA GLY A 175 -8.90 7.39 16.78
C GLY A 175 -8.21 7.96 18.03
N MET A 176 -7.17 8.77 17.84
CA MET A 176 -6.47 9.46 18.94
C MET A 176 -7.40 10.40 19.71
N ASP A 177 -8.35 11.05 19.03
CA ASP A 177 -9.41 11.86 19.66
C ASP A 177 -10.48 11.01 20.40
N GLY A 178 -10.29 9.70 20.46
CA GLY A 178 -11.24 8.80 21.09
C GLY A 178 -12.56 8.73 20.33
N LYS A 179 -12.57 8.89 18.99
CA LYS A 179 -13.76 8.70 18.14
C LYS A 179 -13.70 7.38 17.37
N PRO A 180 -14.85 6.77 17.00
CA PRO A 180 -14.83 5.43 16.44
C PRO A 180 -14.20 5.38 15.04
N CYS A 181 -13.23 4.49 14.84
CA CYS A 181 -12.53 4.28 13.56
C CYS A 181 -11.88 2.89 13.53
N ILE A 182 -11.28 2.50 12.39
CA ILE A 182 -10.61 1.20 12.30
C ILE A 182 -9.48 1.08 13.32
N THR A 183 -8.63 2.11 13.39
CA THR A 183 -7.46 2.09 14.27
C THR A 183 -7.84 1.82 15.73
N ARG A 184 -8.89 2.47 16.22
CA ARG A 184 -9.32 2.38 17.63
C ARG A 184 -10.15 1.14 17.93
N ASP A 185 -11.13 0.81 17.09
CA ASP A 185 -12.16 -0.19 17.44
C ASP A 185 -11.98 -1.55 16.77
N ILE A 186 -11.19 -1.60 15.68
CA ILE A 186 -11.08 -2.81 14.86
C ILE A 186 -9.69 -3.42 14.98
N LEU A 187 -8.61 -2.64 14.87
CA LEU A 187 -7.24 -3.18 14.96
C LEU A 187 -6.98 -4.00 16.24
N PRO A 188 -7.45 -3.58 17.44
CA PRO A 188 -7.28 -4.39 18.66
C PRO A 188 -7.95 -5.76 18.61
N ASN A 189 -8.86 -5.97 17.66
CA ASN A 189 -9.66 -7.18 17.51
C ASN A 189 -9.21 -8.08 16.33
N VAL A 190 -8.19 -7.69 15.57
CA VAL A 190 -7.67 -8.44 14.42
C VAL A 190 -6.18 -8.73 14.60
N ASP A 191 -5.75 -9.97 14.37
CA ASP A 191 -4.32 -10.34 14.41
C ASP A 191 -3.64 -10.11 13.04
N VAL A 192 -3.74 -8.88 12.53
CA VAL A 192 -3.22 -8.50 11.21
C VAL A 192 -1.69 -8.59 11.15
N ASP A 193 -1.06 -8.94 10.03
CA ASP A 193 0.42 -8.92 9.96
C ASP A 193 0.97 -7.48 10.01
N PHE A 194 0.42 -6.59 9.16
CA PHE A 194 0.87 -5.20 9.02
C PHE A 194 -0.30 -4.20 8.94
N VAL A 195 -0.01 -2.92 9.15
CA VAL A 195 -0.94 -1.82 8.86
C VAL A 195 -0.31 -0.86 7.86
N SER A 196 -1.08 -0.58 6.81
CA SER A 196 -0.79 0.45 5.81
C SER A 196 -1.48 1.74 6.28
N TYR A 197 -0.77 2.86 6.31
CA TYR A 197 -1.35 4.14 6.69
C TYR A 197 -1.38 5.10 5.50
N SER A 198 -2.57 5.46 5.02
CA SER A 198 -2.73 6.60 4.13
C SER A 198 -2.61 7.88 4.95
N SER A 199 -1.47 8.53 4.81
CA SER A 199 -0.90 9.41 5.84
C SER A 199 -1.29 10.88 5.70
N TYR A 200 -2.18 11.22 4.75
CA TYR A 200 -2.47 12.60 4.35
C TYR A 200 -2.88 13.53 5.49
N GLU A 201 -3.61 13.04 6.50
CA GLU A 201 -4.05 13.88 7.63
C GLU A 201 -2.90 14.26 8.59
N SER A 202 -1.80 13.50 8.56
CA SER A 202 -0.62 13.71 9.41
C SER A 202 0.60 14.23 8.65
N SER A 203 0.69 14.03 7.33
CA SER A 203 1.89 14.31 6.55
C SER A 203 1.96 15.74 5.99
N LYS A 204 0.88 16.51 6.01
CA LYS A 204 0.79 17.86 5.41
C LYS A 204 0.75 18.96 6.47
N LYS A 205 1.83 19.17 7.22
CA LYS A 205 1.91 20.23 8.25
C LYS A 205 2.67 21.45 7.74
N LYS A 206 2.82 22.44 8.64
CA LYS A 206 3.41 23.75 8.31
C LYS A 206 4.91 23.70 8.01
N ASP A 207 5.63 22.74 8.59
CA ASP A 207 7.07 22.56 8.51
C ASP A 207 7.45 21.10 8.80
N TYR A 208 8.72 20.75 8.57
CA TYR A 208 9.28 19.42 8.82
C TYR A 208 8.98 18.91 10.24
N GLN A 209 9.25 19.73 11.26
CA GLN A 209 9.14 19.32 12.65
C GLN A 209 7.70 18.99 13.05
N ALA A 210 6.74 19.81 12.60
CA ALA A 210 5.32 19.55 12.81
C ALA A 210 4.85 18.30 12.04
N THR A 211 5.36 18.09 10.83
CA THR A 211 5.07 16.89 10.02
C THR A 211 5.60 15.63 10.72
N LYS A 212 6.85 15.66 11.17
CA LYS A 212 7.48 14.59 11.95
C LYS A 212 6.70 14.29 13.22
N GLU A 213 6.42 15.29 14.04
CA GLU A 213 5.66 15.10 15.28
C GLU A 213 4.27 14.48 15.01
N SER A 214 3.55 14.96 14.00
CA SER A 214 2.22 14.44 13.67
C SER A 214 2.27 13.02 13.11
N LEU A 215 3.24 12.70 12.25
CA LEU A 215 3.40 11.37 11.69
C LEU A 215 3.85 10.37 12.75
N THR A 216 4.89 10.68 13.52
CA THR A 216 5.39 9.81 14.60
C THR A 216 4.28 9.50 15.60
N LYS A 217 3.48 10.48 16.02
CA LYS A 217 2.33 10.26 16.91
C LYS A 217 1.30 9.31 16.29
N ALA A 218 0.93 9.53 15.02
CA ALA A 218 -0.04 8.68 14.33
C ALA A 218 0.48 7.24 14.16
N LEU A 219 1.73 7.07 13.73
CA LEU A 219 2.39 5.77 13.53
C LEU A 219 2.45 4.98 14.85
N ASN A 220 2.93 5.61 15.92
CA ASN A 220 3.00 4.98 17.24
C ASN A 220 1.62 4.66 17.80
N TYR A 221 0.62 5.54 17.58
CA TYR A 221 -0.74 5.26 17.98
C TYR A 221 -1.30 4.04 17.24
N ILE A 222 -1.16 3.96 15.92
CA ILE A 222 -1.60 2.80 15.14
C ILE A 222 -0.93 1.52 15.65
N GLU A 223 0.39 1.54 15.83
CA GLU A 223 1.14 0.36 16.28
C GLU A 223 0.73 -0.08 17.69
N SER A 224 0.41 0.86 18.57
CA SER A 224 -0.07 0.57 19.94
C SER A 224 -1.40 -0.18 20.00
N GLN A 225 -2.19 -0.13 18.92
CA GLN A 225 -3.47 -0.84 18.82
C GLN A 225 -3.32 -2.29 18.34
N LEU A 226 -2.12 -2.72 17.95
CA LEU A 226 -1.89 -4.06 17.43
C LEU A 226 -1.62 -5.06 18.55
N LYS A 227 -2.25 -6.24 18.45
CA LYS A 227 -1.84 -7.40 19.27
C LYS A 227 -0.39 -7.78 18.94
N PRO A 228 0.46 -8.14 19.92
CA PRO A 228 1.82 -8.59 19.65
C PRO A 228 1.85 -9.75 18.64
N LYS A 229 2.76 -9.70 17.67
CA LYS A 229 2.93 -10.75 16.66
C LYS A 229 4.42 -10.96 16.35
N ASN A 230 4.89 -12.18 16.55
CA ASN A 230 6.30 -12.55 16.38
C ASN A 230 6.58 -13.10 14.97
N GLY A 231 7.85 -13.12 14.58
CA GLY A 231 8.30 -13.76 13.34
C GLY A 231 8.03 -12.96 12.06
N LEU A 232 7.73 -11.67 12.17
CA LEU A 232 7.63 -10.76 11.04
C LEU A 232 9.02 -10.21 10.66
N PRO A 233 9.28 -9.94 9.37
CA PRO A 233 10.62 -9.62 8.86
C PRO A 233 11.07 -8.18 9.11
N PHE A 234 10.22 -7.34 9.69
CA PHE A 234 10.51 -5.92 9.93
C PHE A 234 10.32 -5.56 11.40
N LYS A 235 11.09 -4.58 11.85
CA LYS A 235 11.02 -4.03 13.22
C LYS A 235 9.65 -3.42 13.52
N ARG A 236 9.08 -2.71 12.54
CA ARG A 236 7.77 -2.06 12.67
C ARG A 236 6.73 -2.80 11.84
N ARG A 237 5.49 -2.78 12.33
CA ARG A 237 4.34 -3.38 11.64
C ARG A 237 3.47 -2.34 10.93
N VAL A 238 3.73 -1.06 11.17
CA VAL A 238 3.06 0.06 10.48
C VAL A 238 4.00 0.62 9.42
N PHE A 239 3.46 0.89 8.24
CA PHE A 239 4.17 1.54 7.12
C PHE A 239 3.27 2.58 6.45
N ILE A 240 3.85 3.48 5.66
CA ILE A 240 3.06 4.48 4.92
C ILE A 240 2.59 3.88 3.60
N GLY A 241 1.27 3.69 3.49
CA GLY A 241 0.60 3.11 2.33
C GLY A 241 0.32 4.08 1.22
N GLU A 242 0.13 5.35 1.58
CA GLU A 242 -0.03 6.48 0.69
C GLU A 242 0.54 7.74 1.35
N TYR A 243 1.32 8.49 0.58
CA TYR A 243 1.65 9.88 0.85
C TYR A 243 1.74 10.66 -0.47
N GLY A 244 1.70 11.98 -0.39
CA GLY A 244 1.75 12.87 -1.54
C GLY A 244 1.05 14.19 -1.23
N GLY A 245 0.94 15.07 -2.22
CA GLY A 245 0.30 16.38 -2.08
C GLY A 245 -0.48 16.77 -3.32
N HIS A 246 -1.37 17.76 -3.21
CA HIS A 246 -1.92 18.42 -4.40
C HIS A 246 -0.99 19.54 -4.82
N ALA A 247 -0.90 19.76 -6.12
CA ALA A 247 -0.29 20.94 -6.72
C ALA A 247 -1.16 21.41 -7.90
N PHE A 248 -1.12 22.69 -8.22
CA PHE A 248 -2.02 23.29 -9.20
C PHE A 248 -1.23 24.20 -10.15
N ASP A 249 -1.48 24.06 -11.45
CA ASP A 249 -0.77 24.80 -12.49
C ASP A 249 -1.03 26.32 -12.39
N ASP A 250 -2.18 26.73 -11.85
CA ASP A 250 -2.54 28.12 -11.60
C ASP A 250 -1.96 28.68 -10.29
N LYS A 251 -1.24 27.85 -9.51
CA LYS A 251 -0.55 28.20 -8.25
C LYS A 251 0.83 27.52 -8.20
N PRO A 252 1.81 27.98 -9.01
CA PRO A 252 3.10 27.31 -9.16
C PRO A 252 3.84 27.04 -7.85
N GLU A 253 3.67 27.89 -6.83
CA GLU A 253 4.25 27.73 -5.49
C GLU A 253 3.82 26.42 -4.80
N THR A 254 2.67 25.88 -5.16
CA THR A 254 2.19 24.60 -4.63
C THR A 254 3.01 23.41 -5.10
N HIS A 255 3.69 23.50 -6.24
CA HIS A 255 4.60 22.45 -6.72
C HIS A 255 5.86 22.36 -5.86
N LEU A 256 6.44 23.50 -5.48
CA LEU A 256 7.61 23.52 -4.59
C LEU A 256 7.22 22.97 -3.21
N LYS A 257 6.10 23.44 -2.64
CA LYS A 257 5.60 22.93 -1.36
C LYS A 257 5.29 21.43 -1.38
N GLN A 258 4.76 20.92 -2.50
CA GLN A 258 4.54 19.49 -2.69
C GLN A 258 5.86 18.72 -2.70
N PHE A 259 6.88 19.24 -3.37
CA PHE A 259 8.21 18.65 -3.42
C PHE A 259 8.85 18.57 -2.04
N GLU A 260 8.93 19.69 -1.33
CA GLU A 260 9.46 19.77 0.03
C GLU A 260 8.73 18.80 0.99
N ASN A 261 7.40 18.77 0.92
CA ASN A 261 6.61 17.86 1.76
C ASN A 261 6.90 16.37 1.48
N ILE A 262 7.14 16.01 0.22
CA ILE A 262 7.48 14.63 -0.16
C ILE A 262 8.87 14.27 0.36
N VAL A 263 9.85 15.16 0.25
CA VAL A 263 11.19 14.98 0.82
C VAL A 263 11.09 14.79 2.34
N ASP A 264 10.32 15.63 3.04
CA ASP A 264 10.08 15.51 4.48
C ASP A 264 9.55 14.11 4.85
N VAL A 265 8.54 13.62 4.13
CA VAL A 265 7.94 12.31 4.41
C VAL A 265 8.92 11.17 4.13
N MET A 266 9.72 11.26 3.06
CA MET A 266 10.78 10.28 2.77
C MET A 266 11.82 10.25 3.89
N GLN A 267 12.28 11.41 4.35
CA GLN A 267 13.24 11.53 5.45
C GLN A 267 12.68 10.95 6.75
N ILE A 268 11.48 11.38 7.14
CA ILE A 268 10.81 10.90 8.35
C ILE A 268 10.67 9.38 8.28
N SER A 269 10.28 8.82 7.14
CA SER A 269 10.12 7.37 6.98
C SER A 269 11.40 6.57 7.26
N LEU A 270 12.56 7.10 6.84
CA LEU A 270 13.87 6.51 7.13
C LEU A 270 14.23 6.65 8.61
N GLU A 271 14.11 7.86 9.17
CA GLU A 271 14.40 8.15 10.58
C GLU A 271 13.59 7.27 11.53
N GLU A 272 12.35 7.01 11.16
CA GLU A 272 11.35 6.21 11.86
C GLU A 272 11.50 4.70 11.63
N ASP A 273 12.47 4.22 10.83
CA ASP A 273 12.64 2.80 10.49
C ASP A 273 11.37 2.15 9.90
N LEU A 274 10.62 2.88 9.06
CA LEU A 274 9.45 2.31 8.41
C LEU A 274 9.84 1.23 7.39
N PRO A 275 9.10 0.12 7.30
CA PRO A 275 9.36 -0.92 6.30
C PRO A 275 9.20 -0.38 4.87
N PHE A 276 8.20 0.48 4.66
CA PHE A 276 7.83 1.04 3.36
C PHE A 276 7.23 2.45 3.52
N ALA A 277 7.38 3.26 2.47
CA ALA A 277 6.63 4.49 2.25
C ALA A 277 6.26 4.58 0.77
N LEU A 278 4.97 4.54 0.45
CA LEU A 278 4.48 4.43 -0.92
C LEU A 278 3.86 5.74 -1.40
N HIS A 279 4.47 6.34 -2.44
CA HIS A 279 3.99 7.58 -3.03
C HIS A 279 2.72 7.34 -3.87
N TRP A 280 1.68 8.12 -3.60
CA TRP A 280 0.53 8.26 -4.47
C TRP A 280 0.74 9.47 -5.37
N GLN A 281 0.98 9.29 -6.68
CA GLN A 281 0.88 8.04 -7.48
C GLN A 281 1.72 8.12 -8.76
N LEU A 282 1.78 7.05 -9.56
CA LEU A 282 2.57 7.08 -10.82
C LEU A 282 1.90 7.94 -11.91
N TYR A 283 0.62 7.71 -12.20
CA TYR A 283 -0.17 8.45 -13.20
C TYR A 283 -1.36 9.16 -12.56
N ASN A 284 -1.81 10.28 -13.13
CA ASN A 284 -2.84 11.08 -12.47
C ASN A 284 -4.25 10.47 -12.60
N ASN A 285 -4.93 10.36 -11.46
CA ASN A 285 -6.37 10.14 -11.40
C ASN A 285 -7.11 11.22 -10.59
N GLU A 286 -6.41 12.28 -10.18
CA GLU A 286 -6.92 13.32 -9.29
C GLU A 286 -7.18 14.62 -10.03
N TYR A 287 -8.47 14.98 -10.11
CA TYR A 287 -8.94 16.14 -10.85
C TYR A 287 -9.92 16.97 -10.02
N GLU A 288 -9.92 18.28 -10.25
CA GLU A 288 -10.99 19.18 -9.87
C GLU A 288 -12.26 18.91 -10.70
N LYS A 289 -13.41 19.45 -10.26
CA LYS A 289 -14.69 19.26 -10.97
C LYS A 289 -14.69 19.81 -12.39
N ASP A 290 -13.85 20.82 -12.65
CA ASP A 290 -13.68 21.45 -13.97
C ASP A 290 -12.66 20.69 -14.86
N GLY A 291 -12.12 19.57 -14.38
CA GLY A 291 -11.16 18.74 -15.10
C GLY A 291 -9.70 19.16 -14.95
N LYS A 292 -9.40 20.20 -14.16
CA LYS A 292 -8.00 20.57 -13.88
C LYS A 292 -7.30 19.52 -13.02
N SER A 293 -6.05 19.22 -13.33
CA SER A 293 -5.23 18.28 -12.57
C SER A 293 -4.91 18.81 -11.18
N LYS A 294 -4.98 17.94 -10.17
CA LYS A 294 -4.40 18.20 -8.84
C LYS A 294 -2.92 17.79 -8.77
N ASN A 295 -2.33 17.39 -9.90
CA ASN A 295 -0.92 17.07 -10.06
C ASN A 295 -0.35 16.17 -8.94
N MET A 296 -1.04 15.10 -8.57
CA MET A 296 -0.53 14.14 -7.57
C MET A 296 0.44 13.10 -8.15
N SER A 297 0.55 13.03 -9.47
CA SER A 297 1.26 11.94 -10.14
C SER A 297 2.76 12.19 -10.33
N LEU A 298 3.55 11.15 -10.56
CA LEU A 298 4.95 11.29 -10.99
C LEU A 298 5.05 11.57 -12.50
N ILE A 299 4.09 11.05 -13.27
CA ILE A 299 3.96 11.24 -14.72
C ILE A 299 2.61 11.91 -14.98
N ASN A 300 2.63 13.06 -15.66
CA ASN A 300 1.39 13.78 -15.96
C ASN A 300 0.63 13.16 -17.14
N GLU A 301 -0.53 13.73 -17.46
CA GLU A 301 -1.47 13.28 -18.48
C GLU A 301 -0.89 13.34 -19.90
N LYS A 302 0.19 14.10 -20.10
CA LYS A 302 0.94 14.19 -21.37
C LYS A 302 2.09 13.18 -21.45
N GLY A 303 2.24 12.30 -20.47
CA GLY A 303 3.36 11.37 -20.36
C GLY A 303 4.66 12.02 -19.91
N ILE A 304 4.63 13.27 -19.42
CA ILE A 304 5.83 14.00 -19.00
C ILE A 304 6.14 13.64 -17.55
N LYS A 305 7.36 13.17 -17.32
CA LYS A 305 7.94 12.90 -15.99
C LYS A 305 8.16 14.22 -15.25
N ARG A 306 7.54 14.35 -14.06
CA ARG A 306 7.57 15.54 -13.21
C ARG A 306 8.85 15.54 -12.33
N PRO A 307 9.24 16.67 -11.71
CA PRO A 307 10.39 16.71 -10.80
C PRO A 307 10.38 15.62 -9.72
N LEU A 308 9.21 15.29 -9.18
CA LEU A 308 9.04 14.21 -8.21
C LEU A 308 9.41 12.81 -8.74
N TYR A 309 9.21 12.54 -10.04
CA TYR A 309 9.68 11.31 -10.66
C TYR A 309 11.20 11.22 -10.56
N TYR A 310 11.89 12.30 -10.93
CA TYR A 310 13.35 12.34 -10.92
C TYR A 310 13.93 12.34 -9.51
N LEU A 311 13.25 12.92 -8.51
CA LEU A 311 13.62 12.77 -7.10
C LEU A 311 13.73 11.30 -6.71
N HIS A 312 12.67 10.52 -6.95
CA HIS A 312 12.65 9.09 -6.65
C HIS A 312 13.65 8.30 -7.50
N GLN A 313 13.75 8.60 -8.80
CA GLN A 313 14.66 7.90 -9.70
C GLN A 313 16.13 8.10 -9.30
N ASN A 314 16.51 9.34 -9.02
CA ASN A 314 17.87 9.68 -8.61
C ASN A 314 18.19 9.09 -7.24
N TYR A 315 17.22 9.10 -6.31
CA TYR A 315 17.35 8.44 -5.00
C TYR A 315 17.65 6.95 -5.15
N TYR A 316 16.85 6.21 -5.93
CA TYR A 316 17.05 4.78 -6.15
C TYR A 316 18.35 4.48 -6.90
N MET A 317 18.69 5.29 -7.90
CA MET A 317 19.93 5.12 -8.67
C MET A 317 21.15 5.25 -7.76
N GLN A 318 21.26 6.34 -6.99
CA GLN A 318 22.41 6.57 -6.11
C GLN A 318 22.53 5.51 -5.01
N LEU A 319 21.40 5.09 -4.40
CA LEU A 319 21.45 4.02 -3.40
C LEU A 319 21.86 2.67 -3.99
N ASN A 320 21.40 2.34 -5.20
CA ASN A 320 21.83 1.13 -5.87
C ASN A 320 23.33 1.15 -6.19
N ASP A 321 23.87 2.30 -6.59
CA ASP A 321 25.30 2.44 -6.85
C ASP A 321 26.12 2.32 -5.57
N TYR A 322 25.68 2.94 -4.47
CA TYR A 322 26.26 2.73 -3.13
C TYR A 322 26.25 1.25 -2.72
N LEU A 323 25.11 0.57 -2.84
CA LEU A 323 24.97 -0.84 -2.46
C LEU A 323 25.88 -1.75 -3.28
N LYS A 324 26.02 -1.49 -4.59
CA LYS A 324 26.95 -2.24 -5.47
C LYS A 324 28.40 -2.00 -5.07
N ALA A 325 28.80 -0.74 -4.85
CA ALA A 325 30.15 -0.39 -4.43
C ALA A 325 30.48 -1.03 -3.09
N TYR A 326 29.62 -0.84 -2.08
CA TYR A 326 29.80 -1.42 -0.75
C TYR A 326 29.92 -2.95 -0.81
N LYS A 327 29.08 -3.63 -1.62
CA LYS A 327 29.14 -5.09 -1.79
C LYS A 327 30.42 -5.55 -2.48
N ASN A 328 30.93 -4.79 -3.44
CA ASN A 328 32.19 -5.10 -4.12
C ASN A 328 33.38 -4.99 -3.18
N ASP A 329 33.41 -3.95 -2.35
CA ASP A 329 34.52 -3.65 -1.44
C ASP A 329 34.51 -4.54 -0.20
N ASN A 330 33.33 -4.78 0.39
CA ASN A 330 33.20 -5.48 1.68
C ASN A 330 32.75 -6.94 1.55
N LYS A 331 32.38 -7.40 0.34
CA LYS A 331 31.80 -8.74 0.07
C LYS A 331 30.49 -9.03 0.84
N MET A 332 29.90 -8.06 1.50
CA MET A 332 28.59 -8.08 2.14
C MET A 332 27.84 -6.77 1.89
N TYR A 333 26.52 -6.76 2.10
CA TYR A 333 25.75 -5.51 2.09
C TYR A 333 25.94 -4.77 3.42
N PRO A 334 25.77 -3.44 3.46
CA PRO A 334 25.84 -2.67 4.70
C PRO A 334 24.77 -3.16 5.68
N ASN A 335 25.04 -3.01 6.97
CA ASN A 335 24.00 -3.26 7.97
C ASN A 335 22.91 -2.16 7.91
N HIS A 336 21.82 -2.35 8.65
CA HIS A 336 20.68 -1.43 8.61
C HIS A 336 21.02 0.01 8.98
N ASP A 337 21.86 0.22 10.00
CA ASP A 337 22.21 1.56 10.49
C ASP A 337 23.12 2.29 9.50
N GLU A 338 24.08 1.59 8.91
CA GLU A 338 24.93 2.11 7.83
C GLU A 338 24.09 2.46 6.59
N PHE A 339 23.20 1.56 6.17
CA PHE A 339 22.30 1.80 5.05
C PHE A 339 21.41 3.01 5.30
N LYS A 340 20.80 3.11 6.49
CA LYS A 340 19.93 4.24 6.87
C LYS A 340 20.68 5.57 6.83
N LYS A 341 21.91 5.61 7.34
CA LYS A 341 22.74 6.82 7.31
C LYS A 341 23.01 7.26 5.87
N GLU A 342 23.39 6.33 4.99
CA GLU A 342 23.63 6.69 3.58
C GLU A 342 22.35 7.01 2.83
N ALA A 343 21.23 6.35 3.13
CA ALA A 343 19.92 6.67 2.57
C ALA A 343 19.49 8.10 2.89
N LEU A 344 19.73 8.58 4.12
CA LEU A 344 19.45 9.97 4.49
C LEU A 344 20.38 10.95 3.75
N ASN A 345 21.67 10.65 3.67
CA ASN A 345 22.67 11.44 2.94
C ASN A 345 22.36 11.54 1.43
N VAL A 346 21.97 10.43 0.81
CA VAL A 346 21.56 10.41 -0.60
C VAL A 346 20.31 11.24 -0.80
N LEU A 347 19.31 11.12 0.09
CA LEU A 347 18.08 11.91 -0.01
C LEU A 347 18.38 13.42 -0.01
N GLU A 348 19.22 13.88 0.93
CA GLU A 348 19.64 15.29 1.03
C GLU A 348 20.34 15.79 -0.23
N LYS A 349 21.09 14.94 -0.94
CA LYS A 349 21.79 15.31 -2.18
C LYS A 349 20.89 15.37 -3.42
N VAL A 350 19.77 14.63 -3.43
CA VAL A 350 18.88 14.53 -4.60
C VAL A 350 17.61 15.36 -4.47
N SER A 351 17.26 15.77 -3.25
CA SER A 351 16.27 16.80 -2.95
C SER A 351 16.83 18.18 -3.29
#